data_AF-A0A944WT13-F1
#
_entry.id   AF-A0A944WT13-F1
#
_cell.length_a   1.000
_cell.length_b   1.000
_cell.length_c   1.000
_cell.angle_alpha   90.00
_cell.angle_beta   90.00
_cell.angle_gamma   90.00
#
_symmetry.space_group_name_H-M   'P 1'
#
loop_
_entity.id
_entity.type
_entity.pdbx_description
1 polymer ?
#
loop_
_entity_poly.entity_id
_entity_poly.type
_entity_poly.pdbx_seq_one_letter_code
_entity_poly.pdbx_strand_id
1 'polypeptide(L)'
;MKFGLRAKLTLVFGFLTLIGISNSGLLWLAEKNAADQQSQVQHTHTVITRSQALLGHLRDAETGQRGFLLTNQDEYLEPYAHGIENSLEDHSTRLFS
;
A
#
# COMPACT_ATOMS: atom_id res chain seq x y z
N MET A 1 3.71 61.83 -4.45
CA MET A 1 2.35 61.25 -4.44
C MET A 1 1.95 60.92 -3.00
N LYS A 2 0.97 61.61 -2.40
CA LYS A 2 0.46 61.29 -1.06
C LYS A 2 -0.64 60.22 -1.23
N PHE A 3 -0.27 58.94 -1.12
CA PHE A 3 -1.26 57.86 -1.15
C PHE A 3 -2.24 58.02 0.02
N GLY A 4 -3.53 58.15 -0.29
CA GLY A 4 -4.60 58.24 0.70
C GLY A 4 -4.70 56.96 1.54
N LEU A 5 -5.14 57.08 2.80
CA LEU A 5 -5.26 55.97 3.75
C LEU A 5 -6.02 54.78 3.17
N ARG A 6 -7.09 55.04 2.41
CA ARG A 6 -7.90 54.02 1.74
C ARG A 6 -7.11 53.18 0.73
N ALA A 7 -6.25 53.82 -0.07
CA ALA A 7 -5.44 53.13 -1.07
C ALA A 7 -4.38 52.22 -0.44
N LYS A 8 -3.80 52.63 0.70
CA LYS A 8 -2.88 51.79 1.47
C LYS A 8 -3.58 50.56 2.04
N LEU A 9 -4.79 50.72 2.57
CA LEU A 9 -5.60 49.61 3.10
C LEU A 9 -5.99 48.61 2.02
N THR A 10 -6.41 49.08 0.84
CA THR A 10 -6.73 48.18 -0.29
C THR A 10 -5.51 47.41 -0.79
N LEU A 11 -4.33 48.04 -0.82
CA LEU A 11 -3.08 47.36 -1.18
C LEU A 11 -2.70 46.26 -0.19
N VAL A 12 -2.80 46.54 1.12
CA VAL A 12 -2.51 45.54 2.17
C VAL A 12 -3.52 44.39 2.10
N PHE A 13 -4.80 44.69 1.91
CA PHE A 13 -5.83 43.66 1.76
C PHE A 13 -5.57 42.76 0.54
N GLY A 14 -5.24 43.35 -0.61
CA GLY A 14 -4.88 42.59 -1.81
C GLY A 14 -3.61 41.74 -1.62
N PHE A 15 -2.64 42.24 -0.86
CA PHE A 15 -1.44 41.48 -0.54
C PHE A 15 -1.75 40.27 0.37
N LEU A 16 -2.62 40.43 1.36
CA LEU A 16 -3.06 39.35 2.24
C LEU A 16 -3.84 38.26 1.50
N THR A 17 -4.73 38.64 0.57
CA THR A 17 -5.48 37.66 -0.22
C THR A 17 -4.57 36.88 -1.16
N LEU A 18 -3.57 37.53 -1.77
CA LEU A 18 -2.57 36.87 -2.60
C LEU A 18 -1.74 35.85 -1.82
N ILE A 19 -1.32 36.19 -0.59
CA ILE A 19 -0.63 35.24 0.30
C ILE A 19 -1.53 34.03 0.59
N GLY A 20 -2.82 34.26 0.86
CA GLY A 20 -3.79 33.19 1.11
C GLY A 20 -3.90 32.23 -0.09
N ILE A 21 -4.08 32.77 -1.30
CA ILE A 21 -4.17 31.98 -2.54
C ILE A 21 -2.87 31.20 -2.78
N SER A 22 -1.71 31.83 -2.55
CA SER A 22 -0.41 31.18 -2.72
C SER A 22 -0.25 30.00 -1.76
N ASN A 23 -0.67 30.16 -0.49
CA ASN A 23 -0.63 29.08 0.50
C ASN A 23 -1.58 27.93 0.13
N SER A 24 -2.79 28.23 -0.35
CA SER A 24 -3.74 27.20 -0.81
C SER A 24 -3.17 26.39 -1.97
N GLY A 25 -2.48 27.04 -2.92
CA GLY A 25 -1.82 26.35 -4.04
C GLY A 25 -0.69 25.42 -3.59
N LEU A 26 0.12 25.84 -2.62
CA LEU A 26 1.18 25.01 -2.04
C LEU A 26 0.63 23.78 -1.32
N LEU A 27 -0.45 23.96 -0.55
CA LEU A 27 -1.11 22.85 0.15
C LEU A 27 -1.65 21.80 -0.82
N TRP A 28 -2.26 22.23 -1.92
CA TRP A 28 -2.84 21.33 -2.92
C TRP A 28 -1.77 20.47 -3.63
N LEU A 29 -0.58 21.03 -3.89
CA LEU A 29 0.54 20.29 -4.44
C LEU A 29 1.11 19.27 -3.43
N ALA A 30 1.18 19.66 -2.16
CA ALA A 30 1.65 18.77 -1.09
C ALA A 30 0.69 17.60 -0.85
N GLU A 31 -0.62 17.84 -0.88
CA GLU A 31 -1.67 16.82 -0.73
C GLU A 31 -1.59 15.77 -1.85
N LYS A 32 -1.33 16.19 -3.09
CA LYS A 32 -1.17 15.29 -4.22
C LYS A 32 0.04 14.37 -4.07
N ASN A 33 1.16 14.91 -3.59
CA ASN A 33 2.37 14.12 -3.33
C ASN A 33 2.15 13.09 -2.20
N ALA A 34 1.36 13.45 -1.19
CA ALA A 34 1.04 12.55 -0.07
C ALA A 34 0.17 11.36 -0.51
N ALA A 35 -0.78 11.58 -1.43
CA ALA A 35 -1.63 10.50 -1.96
C ALA A 35 -0.82 9.46 -2.75
N ASP A 36 0.14 9.90 -3.57
CA ASP A 36 0.98 9.00 -4.37
C ASP A 36 2.01 8.24 -3.50
N GLN A 37 2.53 8.89 -2.44
CA GLN A 37 3.48 8.26 -1.52
C GLN A 37 2.82 7.15 -0.69
N GLN A 38 1.54 7.31 -0.34
CA GLN A 38 0.77 6.28 0.36
C GLN A 38 0.57 5.02 -0.49
N SER A 39 0.34 5.19 -1.80
CA SER A 39 0.10 4.09 -2.74
C SER A 39 1.31 3.16 -2.88
N GLN A 40 2.53 3.71 -2.98
CA GLN A 40 3.75 2.91 -3.14
C GLN A 40 4.10 2.10 -1.88
N VAL A 41 3.90 2.70 -0.70
CA VAL A 41 4.11 2.02 0.59
C VAL A 41 3.09 0.89 0.75
N GLN A 42 1.81 1.15 0.44
CA GLN A 42 0.76 0.13 0.46
C GLN A 42 1.06 -1.03 -0.51
N HIS A 43 1.52 -0.71 -1.72
CA HIS A 43 1.90 -1.73 -2.69
C HIS A 43 3.07 -2.59 -2.18
N THR A 44 4.09 -1.97 -1.61
CA THR A 44 5.25 -2.68 -1.05
C THR A 44 4.84 -3.61 0.10
N HIS A 45 4.02 -3.13 1.03
CA HIS A 45 3.48 -3.97 2.10
C HIS A 45 2.63 -5.13 1.55
N THR A 46 1.84 -4.87 0.51
CA THR A 46 1.05 -5.90 -0.16
C THR A 46 1.94 -7.01 -0.74
N VAL A 47 3.03 -6.65 -1.41
CA VAL A 47 3.99 -7.63 -1.97
C VAL A 47 4.70 -8.42 -0.86
N ILE A 48 5.11 -7.76 0.23
CA ILE A 48 5.77 -8.42 1.38
C ILE A 48 4.83 -9.45 2.02
N THR A 49 3.60 -9.05 2.35
CA THR A 49 2.62 -9.96 2.99
C THR A 49 2.31 -11.17 2.12
N ARG A 50 2.15 -10.97 0.80
CA ARG A 50 1.92 -12.07 -0.15
C ARG A 50 3.12 -13.04 -0.21
N SER A 51 4.33 -12.50 -0.23
CA SER A 51 5.55 -13.31 -0.27
C SER A 51 5.69 -14.16 1.01
N GLN A 52 5.31 -13.61 2.18
CA GLN A 52 5.31 -14.34 3.44
C GLN A 52 4.28 -15.47 3.47
N ALA A 53 3.07 -15.23 2.96
CA ALA A 53 2.03 -16.26 2.87
C ALA A 53 2.47 -17.41 1.96
N LEU A 54 2.99 -17.11 0.76
CA LEU A 54 3.50 -18.12 -0.17
C LEU A 54 4.62 -18.96 0.45
N LEU A 55 5.57 -18.32 1.14
CA LEU A 55 6.64 -19.05 1.83
C LEU A 55 6.11 -19.95 2.96
N GLY A 56 5.07 -19.52 3.66
CA GLY A 56 4.37 -20.36 4.65
C GLY A 56 3.79 -21.61 4.01
N HIS A 57 2.99 -21.46 2.96
CA HIS A 57 2.37 -22.57 2.24
C HIS A 57 3.39 -23.56 1.66
N LEU A 58 4.48 -23.05 1.08
CA LEU A 58 5.56 -23.90 0.57
C LEU A 58 6.26 -24.68 1.69
N ARG A 59 6.44 -24.06 2.87
CA ARG A 59 7.06 -24.71 4.02
C ARG A 59 6.18 -25.82 4.59
N ASP A 60 4.88 -25.61 4.66
CA ASP A 60 3.92 -26.62 5.10
C ASP A 60 3.94 -27.80 4.13
N ALA A 61 4.01 -27.52 2.81
CA ALA A 61 4.13 -28.55 1.80
C ALA A 61 5.43 -29.34 1.88
N GLU A 62 6.57 -28.67 2.07
CA GLU A 62 7.86 -29.34 2.27
C GLU A 62 7.86 -30.22 3.54
N THR A 63 7.24 -29.74 4.62
CA THR A 63 7.15 -30.46 5.88
C THR A 63 6.33 -31.74 5.71
N GLY A 64 5.18 -31.66 5.04
CA GLY A 64 4.35 -32.83 4.74
C GLY A 64 5.07 -33.83 3.83
N GLN A 65 5.70 -33.35 2.76
CA GLN A 65 6.47 -34.21 1.85
C GLN A 65 7.60 -34.95 2.57
N ARG A 66 8.38 -34.25 3.42
CA ARG A 66 9.46 -34.87 4.20
C ARG A 66 8.92 -35.89 5.20
N GLY A 67 7.80 -35.58 5.87
CA GLY A 67 7.15 -36.51 6.80
C GLY A 67 6.75 -37.82 6.12
N PHE A 68 6.13 -37.73 4.94
CA PHE A 68 5.76 -38.90 4.14
C PHE A 68 6.99 -39.69 3.71
N LEU A 69 8.02 -39.04 3.16
CA LEU A 69 9.24 -39.73 2.71
C LEU A 69 9.99 -40.46 3.84
N LEU A 70 9.92 -39.97 5.07
CA LEU A 70 10.61 -40.56 6.22
C LEU A 70 9.83 -41.68 6.90
N THR A 71 8.50 -41.62 6.87
CA THR A 71 7.63 -42.51 7.65
C THR A 71 6.81 -43.46 6.79
N ASN A 72 6.65 -43.14 5.50
CA ASN A 72 5.76 -43.79 4.55
C ASN A 72 4.30 -43.85 5.03
N GLN A 73 3.88 -42.87 5.85
CA GLN A 73 2.53 -42.73 6.37
C GLN A 73 1.80 -41.61 5.61
N ASP A 74 0.65 -41.94 5.02
CA ASP A 74 -0.15 -41.03 4.19
C ASP A 74 -0.66 -39.80 4.97
N GLU A 75 -0.73 -39.86 6.29
CA GLU A 75 -1.13 -38.76 7.18
C GLU A 75 -0.26 -37.50 6.99
N TYR A 76 1.01 -37.66 6.60
CA TYR A 76 1.89 -36.52 6.32
C TYR A 76 1.62 -35.85 4.96
N LEU A 77 0.74 -36.40 4.11
CA LEU A 77 0.34 -35.75 2.86
C LEU A 77 -0.71 -34.65 3.08
N GLU A 78 -1.36 -34.60 4.24
CA GLU A 78 -2.38 -33.58 4.56
C GLU A 78 -1.79 -32.14 4.57
N PRO A 79 -0.66 -31.85 5.25
CA PRO A 79 0.01 -30.54 5.14
C PRO A 79 0.46 -30.20 3.70
N TYR A 80 0.81 -31.21 2.90
CA TYR A 80 1.18 -31.03 1.50
C TYR A 80 -0.01 -30.60 0.64
N ALA A 81 -1.14 -31.31 0.76
CA ALA A 81 -2.36 -30.95 0.06
C ALA A 81 -2.83 -29.53 0.43
N HIS A 82 -2.88 -29.22 1.74
CA HIS A 82 -3.27 -27.89 2.21
C HIS A 82 -2.30 -26.78 1.76
N GLY A 83 -0.98 -27.02 1.76
CA GLY A 83 -0.01 -26.04 1.27
C GLY A 83 -0.21 -25.70 -0.21
N ILE A 84 -0.49 -26.70 -1.04
CA ILE A 84 -0.77 -26.50 -2.47
C ILE A 84 -2.10 -25.78 -2.69
N GLU A 85 -3.18 -26.21 -2.04
CA GLU A 85 -4.51 -25.61 -2.19
C GLU A 85 -4.53 -24.12 -1.82
N ASN A 86 -3.97 -23.75 -0.66
CA ASN A 86 -3.94 -22.36 -0.21
C ASN A 86 -3.09 -21.44 -1.13
N SER A 87 -2.02 -21.98 -1.74
CA SER A 87 -1.20 -21.23 -2.70
C SER A 87 -1.94 -20.92 -4.01
N LEU A 88 -2.88 -21.79 -4.39
CA LEU A 88 -3.70 -21.66 -5.60
C LEU A 88 -4.91 -20.74 -5.37
N GLU A 89 -5.48 -20.73 -4.17
CA GLU A 89 -6.62 -19.88 -3.81
C GLU A 89 -6.28 -18.37 -3.75
N ASP A 90 -5.09 -18.01 -3.25
CA ASP A 90 -4.61 -16.60 -3.32
C ASP A 90 -4.36 -16.13 -4.77
N HIS A 91 -4.09 -17.07 -5.69
CA HIS A 91 -3.91 -16.77 -7.12
C HIS A 91 -5.23 -16.72 -7.90
N SER A 92 -6.18 -17.62 -7.64
CA SER A 92 -7.44 -17.74 -8.38
C SER A 92 -8.44 -16.62 -8.03
N THR A 93 -8.50 -16.20 -6.77
CA THR A 93 -9.42 -15.15 -6.30
C THR A 93 -9.15 -13.79 -6.96
N ARG A 94 -7.93 -13.56 -7.50
CA ARG A 94 -7.55 -12.31 -8.18
C ARG A 94 -7.74 -12.31 -9.69
N LEU A 95 -8.00 -13.45 -10.33
CA LEU A 95 -8.30 -13.51 -11.77
C LEU A 95 -9.77 -13.17 -12.09
N PHE A 96 -10.63 -13.13 -11.07
CA PHE A 96 -12.07 -12.87 -11.18
C PHE A 96 -12.53 -11.59 -10.45
N SER A 97 -11.60 -10.74 -9.98
CA SER A 97 -11.87 -9.42 -9.36
C SER A 97 -11.21 -8.30 -10.15
#